data_AF-A0A9D4A0Y6-F1
#
_entry.id   AF-A0A9D4A0Y6-F1
#
_cell.length_a   1.000
_cell.length_b   1.000
_cell.length_c   1.000
_cell.angle_alpha   90.00
_cell.angle_beta   90.00
_cell.angle_gamma   90.00
#
_symmetry.space_group_name_H-M   'P 1'
#
loop_
_entity.id
_entity.type
_entity.pdbx_description
1 polymer ?
#
loop_
_entity_poly.entity_id
_entity_poly.type
_entity_poly.pdbx_seq_one_letter_code
_entity_poly.pdbx_strand_id
1 'polypeptide(L)' 'MEAKGEVLTRRVLHFGSLNNVMATVFGKKYDFEKPGEGFELEGLVSEVRVQNQYLKEKSM' A
#
# COMPACT_ATOMS: atom_id res chain seq x y z
N MET A 1 -16.84 15.89 12.32
CA MET A 1 -15.38 15.62 12.38
C MET A 1 -15.19 14.11 12.48
N GLU A 2 -15.30 13.40 11.37
CA GLU A 2 -15.03 11.94 11.33
C GLU A 2 -13.94 11.57 10.30
N ALA A 3 -13.41 12.52 9.54
CA ALA A 3 -12.70 12.18 8.31
C ALA A 3 -11.18 12.04 8.42
N LYS A 4 -10.51 12.56 9.45
CA LYS A 4 -9.03 12.57 9.50
C LYS A 4 -8.44 11.35 10.23
N GLY A 5 -9.01 10.97 11.37
CA GLY A 5 -8.54 9.83 12.15
C GLY A 5 -8.81 8.49 11.45
N GLU A 6 -10.03 8.27 10.95
CA GLU A 6 -10.40 7.02 10.28
C GLU A 6 -9.57 6.76 9.01
N VAL A 7 -9.29 7.81 8.23
CA VAL A 7 -8.47 7.73 7.02
C VAL A 7 -7.01 7.40 7.34
N LEU A 8 -6.49 7.88 8.47
CA LEU A 8 -5.16 7.48 8.96
C LEU A 8 -5.14 6.01 9.40
N THR A 9 -6.14 5.57 10.16
CA THR A 9 -6.25 4.17 10.61
C THR A 9 -6.41 3.20 9.44
N ARG A 10 -7.22 3.52 8.44
CA ARG A 10 -7.36 2.69 7.21
C ARG A 10 -6.04 2.53 6.48
N ARG A 11 -5.22 3.58 6.39
CA ARG A 11 -3.90 3.50 5.76
C ARG A 11 -2.94 2.63 6.56
N VAL A 12 -2.91 2.77 7.88
CA VAL A 12 -2.09 1.90 8.75
C VAL A 12 -2.47 0.44 8.60
N LEU A 13 -3.77 0.12 8.59
CA LEU A 13 -4.26 -1.26 8.39
C LEU A 13 -3.92 -1.80 7.00
N HIS A 14 -4.05 -0.97 5.96
CA HIS A 14 -3.72 -1.35 4.59
C HIS A 14 -2.23 -1.67 4.43
N PHE A 15 -1.35 -0.81 4.96
CA PHE A 15 0.09 -1.05 4.90
C PHE A 15 0.54 -2.18 5.83
N GLY A 16 -0.13 -2.37 6.97
CA GLY A 16 0.13 -3.50 7.86
C GLY A 16 -0.17 -4.85 7.19
N SER A 17 -1.31 -4.98 6.51
CA SER A 17 -1.67 -6.22 5.80
C SER A 17 -0.75 -6.49 4.61
N LEU A 18 -0.37 -5.45 3.87
CA LEU A 18 0.59 -5.59 2.78
C LEU A 18 1.99 -5.97 3.29
N ASN A 19 2.49 -5.31 4.33
CA ASN A 19 3.78 -5.65 4.93
C ASN A 19 3.81 -7.10 5.42
N ASN A 20 2.68 -7.61 5.93
CA ASN A 20 2.54 -9.02 6.31
C ASN A 20 2.65 -9.98 5.11
N VAL A 21 2.03 -9.64 3.98
CA VAL A 21 2.18 -10.41 2.72
C VAL A 21 3.61 -10.36 2.21
N MET A 22 4.23 -9.17 2.20
CA MET A 22 5.61 -8.98 1.77
C MET A 22 6.57 -9.83 2.63
N ALA A 23 6.37 -9.84 3.95
CA ALA A 23 7.20 -10.63 4.85
C ALA A 23 7.01 -12.14 4.66
N THR A 24 5.77 -12.60 4.47
CA THR A 24 5.44 -14.04 4.45
C THR A 24 5.73 -14.68 3.09
N VAL A 25 5.44 -13.99 1.99
CA VAL A 25 5.55 -14.53 0.62
C VAL A 25 6.91 -14.20 0.00
N PHE A 26 7.41 -12.99 0.25
CA PHE A 26 8.63 -12.49 -0.40
C PHE A 26 9.82 -12.41 0.56
N GLY A 27 9.62 -12.70 1.85
CA GLY A 27 10.68 -12.62 2.86
C GLY A 27 11.17 -11.19 3.14
N LYS A 28 10.46 -10.16 2.66
CA LYS A 28 10.87 -8.76 2.76
C LYS A 28 9.93 -8.00 3.69
N LYS A 29 10.50 -7.38 4.74
CA LYS A 29 9.76 -6.60 5.73
C LYS A 29 10.15 -5.14 5.63
N TYR A 30 9.17 -4.27 5.77
CA TYR A 30 9.31 -2.82 5.74
C TYR A 30 9.13 -2.25 7.14
N ASP A 31 10.06 -1.39 7.53
CA ASP A 31 10.06 -0.65 8.78
C ASP A 31 9.53 0.76 8.54
N PHE A 32 8.36 1.05 9.08
CA PHE A 32 7.71 2.36 8.91
C PHE A 32 8.41 3.48 9.69
N GLU A 33 9.30 3.16 10.63
CA GLU A 33 10.10 4.16 11.35
C GLU A 33 11.35 4.56 10.56
N LYS A 34 11.77 3.75 9.58
CA LYS A 34 12.90 4.08 8.71
C LYS A 34 12.47 5.00 7.57
N PRO A 35 13.21 6.09 7.31
CA PRO A 35 12.94 6.98 6.20
C PRO A 35 12.95 6.22 4.86
N GLY A 36 11.86 6.33 4.10
CA GLY A 36 11.77 5.81 2.73
C GLY A 36 11.17 4.42 2.59
N GLU A 37 11.27 3.53 3.58
CA GLU A 37 10.73 2.16 3.44
C GLU A 37 9.19 2.13 3.34
N GLY A 38 8.49 3.04 4.06
CA GLY A 38 7.04 3.20 3.90
C GLY A 38 6.62 3.68 2.50
N PHE A 39 7.42 4.54 1.86
CA PHE A 39 7.17 5.01 0.49
C PHE A 39 7.44 3.92 -0.54
N GLU A 40 8.46 3.08 -0.33
CA GLU A 40 8.71 1.92 -1.18
C GLU A 40 7.52 0.95 -1.13
N LEU A 41 6.99 0.67 0.07
CA LEU A 41 5.81 -0.17 0.24
C LEU A 41 4.55 0.44 -0.42
N GLU A 42 4.39 1.76 -0.39
CA GLU A 42 3.30 2.48 -1.07
C GLU A 42 3.43 2.45 -2.60
N GLY A 43 4.66 2.52 -3.13
CA GLY A 43 4.95 2.41 -4.56
C GLY A 43 4.43 1.09 -5.16
N LEU A 44 4.63 -0.02 -4.44
CA LEU A 44 4.17 -1.36 -4.86
C LEU A 44 2.64 -1.43 -5.06
N VAL A 45 1.86 -0.69 -4.26
CA VAL A 45 0.40 -0.62 -4.40
C VAL A 45 0.00 0.29 -5.54
N SER A 46 0.73 1.39 -5.69
CA SER A 46 0.43 2.46 -6.63
C SER A 46 0.61 2.00 -8.08
N GLU A 47 1.69 1.29 -8.38
CA GLU A 47 1.92 0.71 -9.70
C GLU A 47 0.81 -0.26 -10.12
N VAL A 48 0.38 -1.14 -9.20
CA VAL A 48 -0.69 -2.11 -9.46
C VAL A 48 -2.05 -1.41 -9.66
N ARG A 49 -2.33 -0.30 -8.95
CA ARG A 49 -3.55 0.48 -9.17
C ARG A 49 -3.56 1.17 -10.53
N VAL A 50 -2.45 1.77 -10.93
CA VAL A 50 -2.32 2.46 -12.23
C VAL A 50 -2.48 1.46 -13.38
N GLN A 51 -1.86 0.29 -13.30
CA GLN A 51 -2.02 -0.76 -14.31
C GLN A 51 -3.47 -1.23 -14.43
N ASN A 52 -4.15 -1.46 -13.28
CA ASN A 52 -5.54 -1.91 -13.27
C ASN A 52 -6.53 -0.85 -13.77
N GLN A 53 -6.25 0.43 -13.51
CA GLN A 53 -7.04 1.52 -14.06
C GLN A 53 -6.88 1.60 -15.58
N TYR A 54 -5.64 1.54 -16.08
CA TYR A 54 -5.36 1.52 -17.51
C TYR A 54 -6.05 0.34 -18.22
N LEU A 55 -6.02 -0.85 -17.63
CA LEU A 55 -6.69 -2.04 -18.19
C LEU A 55 -8.22 -1.90 -18.20
N LYS A 56 -8.81 -1.27 -17.17
CA LYS A 56 -10.25 -0.96 -17.15
C LYS A 56 -10.64 0.05 -18.22
N GLU A 57 -9.87 1.12 -18.37
CA GLU A 57 -10.12 2.17 -19.37
C GLU A 57 -9.98 1.66 -20.81
N LYS A 58 -9.11 0.67 -21.06
CA LYS A 58 -8.89 0.07 -22.38
C LYS A 58 -9.88 -1.06 -22.72
N SER A 59 -10.63 -1.53 -21.72
CA SER A 59 -11.67 -2.58 -21.87
C SER A 59 -13.09 -2.00 -22.00
N MET A 60 -13.22 -0.67 -21.96
CA MET A 60 -14.40 0.12 -22.32
C MET A 60 -14.29 0.59 -23.76
#